data_AF-A0A951TTA9-F1
#
_entry.id   AF-A0A951TTA9-F1
#
_cell.length_a   1.000
_cell.length_b   1.000
_cell.length_c   1.000
_cell.angle_alpha   90.00
_cell.angle_beta   90.00
_cell.angle_gamma   90.00
#
_symmetry.space_group_name_H-M   'P 1'
#
loop_
_entity.id
_entity.type
_entity.pdbx_description
1 polymer ?
#
loop_
_entity_poly.entity_id
_entity_poly.type
_entity_poly.pdbx_seq_one_letter_code
_entity_poly.pdbx_strand_id
1 'polypeptide(L)'
;MKPATVRINPVGYAFYAAQFLAAGHAARAAPEDAKLSSQVPYKFSPVPYYLYCRAIELILKAFLLVKSRSVDELKGHYKHNLVRLVEESRREGLEKIVDSLPATFDRDLQAANNYYGTRKKAFEYFNFEKWARGYKDLPPLDRLEAIAEQLVGTLKPYCFRES
;
A
#
# COMPACT_ATOMS: atom_id res chain seq x y z
N MET A 1 -6.26 -27.74 28.37
CA MET A 1 -6.47 -26.59 27.48
C MET A 1 -5.11 -26.20 26.92
N LYS A 2 -4.84 -26.36 25.61
CA LYS A 2 -3.56 -25.91 25.04
C LYS A 2 -3.60 -24.38 24.92
N PRO A 3 -2.54 -23.65 25.30
CA PRO A 3 -2.51 -22.20 25.11
C PRO A 3 -2.64 -21.88 23.63
N ALA A 4 -3.50 -20.91 23.29
CA ALA A 4 -3.58 -20.38 21.94
C ALA A 4 -2.33 -19.52 21.70
N THR A 5 -1.48 -19.95 20.77
CA THR A 5 -0.31 -19.18 20.36
C THR A 5 -0.74 -18.20 19.27
N VAL A 6 -0.89 -16.92 19.61
CA VAL A 6 -1.22 -15.87 18.63
C VAL A 6 0.07 -15.34 18.01
N ARG A 7 0.16 -15.35 16.67
CA ARG A 7 1.21 -14.67 15.91
C ARG A 7 0.90 -13.17 15.87
N ILE A 8 1.48 -12.41 16.80
CA ILE A 8 1.22 -10.97 16.93
C ILE A 8 1.65 -10.18 15.67
N ASN A 9 2.67 -10.64 14.95
CA ASN A 9 3.23 -9.92 13.80
C ASN A 9 2.21 -9.67 12.67
N PRO A 10 1.50 -10.67 12.11
CA PRO A 10 0.48 -10.42 11.09
C PRO A 10 -0.62 -9.45 11.55
N VAL A 11 -1.09 -9.57 12.79
CA VAL A 11 -2.08 -8.64 13.38
C VAL A 11 -1.53 -7.21 13.43
N GLY A 12 -0.29 -7.02 13.89
CA GLY A 12 0.34 -5.70 13.97
C GLY A 12 0.50 -5.04 12.59
N TYR A 13 0.92 -5.80 11.57
CA TYR A 13 1.02 -5.29 10.20
C TYR A 13 -0.34 -4.90 9.63
N ALA A 14 -1.38 -5.73 9.84
CA ALA A 14 -2.74 -5.43 9.41
C ALA A 14 -3.33 -4.19 10.12
N PHE A 15 -3.02 -4.02 11.41
CA PHE A 15 -3.39 -2.82 12.16
C PHE A 15 -2.74 -1.56 11.59
N TYR A 16 -1.42 -1.58 11.36
CA TYR A 16 -0.72 -0.44 10.74
C TYR A 16 -1.20 -0.16 9.33
N ALA A 17 -1.50 -1.18 8.52
CA ALA A 17 -2.07 -0.97 7.19
C ALA A 17 -3.34 -0.13 7.22
N ALA A 18 -4.24 -0.41 8.18
CA ALA A 18 -5.45 0.38 8.37
C ALA A 18 -5.18 1.82 8.83
N GLN A 19 -4.18 2.04 9.69
CA GLN A 19 -3.78 3.39 10.08
C GLN A 19 -3.21 4.20 8.91
N PHE A 20 -2.40 3.58 8.06
CA PHE A 20 -1.88 4.21 6.84
C PHE A 20 -2.98 4.53 5.83
N LEU A 21 -3.96 3.65 5.67
CA LEU A 21 -5.14 3.90 4.84
C LEU A 21 -5.93 5.12 5.36
N ALA A 22 -6.23 5.15 6.66
CA ALA A 22 -6.91 6.28 7.30
C ALA A 22 -6.14 7.60 7.14
N ALA A 23 -4.81 7.56 7.31
CA ALA A 23 -3.95 8.72 7.07
C ALA A 23 -3.98 9.16 5.60
N GLY A 24 -4.05 8.22 4.65
CA GLY A 24 -4.19 8.50 3.22
C GLY A 24 -5.47 9.27 2.91
N HIS A 25 -6.61 8.83 3.45
CA HIS A 25 -7.89 9.55 3.30
C HIS A 25 -7.81 10.96 3.89
N ALA A 26 -7.24 11.11 5.09
CA ALA A 26 -7.07 12.41 5.73
C ALA A 26 -6.17 13.35 4.90
N ALA A 27 -5.04 12.85 4.40
CA ALA A 27 -4.13 13.64 3.55
C ALA A 27 -4.77 14.05 2.22
N ARG A 28 -5.61 13.17 1.65
CA ARG A 28 -6.38 13.48 0.44
C ARG A 28 -7.42 14.58 0.70
N ALA A 29 -8.14 14.48 1.81
CA ALA A 29 -9.21 15.42 2.20
C ALA A 29 -8.68 16.78 2.73
N ALA A 30 -7.38 16.90 3.00
CA ALA A 30 -6.79 18.13 3.52
C ALA A 30 -7.08 19.34 2.61
N PRO A 31 -7.31 20.55 3.17
CA PRO A 31 -7.67 21.72 2.38
C PRO A 31 -6.52 22.19 1.48
N GLU A 32 -6.83 22.97 0.43
CA GLU A 32 -5.85 23.38 -0.59
C GLU A 32 -4.72 24.28 -0.05
N ASP A 33 -4.91 24.99 1.06
CA ASP A 33 -3.89 25.83 1.71
C ASP A 33 -2.79 25.01 2.41
N ALA A 34 -3.11 23.81 2.89
CA ALA A 34 -2.14 22.80 3.31
C ALA A 34 -1.43 22.11 2.13
N LYS A 35 -1.94 22.28 0.90
CA LYS A 35 -1.40 21.73 -0.35
C LYS A 35 -0.71 22.83 -1.15
N LEU A 36 0.44 23.31 -0.64
CA LEU A 36 1.36 24.28 -1.28
C LEU A 36 0.66 25.46 -2.00
N SER A 37 0.69 26.65 -1.39
CA SER A 37 -0.08 27.86 -1.74
C SER A 37 -0.43 28.08 -3.22
N SER A 38 -1.56 28.75 -3.44
CA SER A 38 -2.11 29.18 -4.75
C SER A 38 -1.15 29.94 -5.69
N GLN A 39 0.08 30.23 -5.25
CA GLN A 39 1.16 30.82 -6.05
C GLN A 39 2.04 29.79 -6.75
N VAL A 40 1.88 28.49 -6.45
CA VAL A 40 2.57 27.41 -7.13
C VAL A 40 1.61 26.76 -8.12
N PRO A 41 1.92 26.71 -9.43
CA PRO A 41 0.99 26.25 -10.47
C PRO A 41 0.65 24.74 -10.41
N TYR A 42 1.05 24.02 -9.36
CA TYR A 42 0.92 22.57 -9.26
C TYR A 42 0.18 22.15 -7.97
N LYS A 43 -1.10 21.79 -8.12
CA LYS A 43 -1.98 21.22 -7.08
C LYS A 43 -1.68 19.76 -6.71
N PHE A 44 -0.52 19.24 -7.07
CA PHE A 44 -0.17 17.83 -6.91
C PHE A 44 0.49 17.55 -5.55
N SER A 45 0.02 16.52 -4.85
CA SER A 45 0.65 16.01 -3.62
C SER A 45 0.99 14.52 -3.76
N PRO A 46 2.27 14.11 -3.55
CA PRO A 46 2.66 12.71 -3.55
C PRO A 46 2.27 11.98 -2.25
N VAL A 47 1.86 12.71 -1.22
CA VAL A 47 1.66 12.16 0.13
C VAL A 47 0.54 11.10 0.17
N PRO A 48 -0.66 11.32 -0.38
CA PRO A 48 -1.69 10.29 -0.39
C PRO A 48 -1.26 9.02 -1.15
N TYR A 49 -0.53 9.18 -2.26
CA TYR A 49 0.02 8.04 -3.01
C TYR A 49 0.95 7.17 -2.16
N TYR A 50 1.86 7.80 -1.42
CA TYR A 50 2.76 7.10 -0.51
C TYR A 50 1.98 6.32 0.55
N LEU A 51 0.99 6.97 1.19
CA LEU A 51 0.22 6.38 2.29
C LEU A 51 -0.60 5.18 1.81
N TYR A 52 -1.25 5.27 0.64
CA TYR A 52 -1.96 4.13 0.05
C TYR A 52 -1.02 3.00 -0.35
N CYS A 53 0.14 3.30 -0.97
CA CYS A 53 1.14 2.28 -1.26
C CYS A 53 1.63 1.58 0.02
N ARG A 54 1.82 2.34 1.10
CA ARG A 54 2.28 1.80 2.38
C ARG A 54 1.23 0.91 3.02
N ALA A 55 -0.05 1.31 2.96
CA ALA A 55 -1.17 0.48 3.41
C ALA A 55 -1.21 -0.86 2.64
N ILE A 56 -1.10 -0.82 1.31
CA ILE A 56 -1.07 -2.00 0.44
C ILE A 56 0.13 -2.90 0.79
N GLU A 57 1.34 -2.35 0.95
CA GLU A 57 2.52 -3.14 1.31
C GLU A 57 2.31 -3.88 2.64
N LEU A 58 1.85 -3.17 3.65
CA LEU A 58 1.71 -3.71 5.00
C LEU A 58 0.65 -4.80 5.07
N ILE A 59 -0.49 -4.63 4.37
CA ILE A 59 -1.54 -5.64 4.40
C ILE A 59 -1.16 -6.90 3.63
N LEU A 60 -0.45 -6.78 2.51
CA LEU A 60 0.07 -7.95 1.77
C LEU A 60 1.14 -8.67 2.59
N LYS A 61 1.99 -7.94 3.32
CA LYS A 61 2.93 -8.54 4.28
C LYS A 61 2.22 -9.26 5.43
N ALA A 62 1.15 -8.67 5.98
CA ALA A 62 0.34 -9.34 6.99
C ALA A 62 -0.22 -10.66 6.48
N PHE A 63 -0.78 -10.66 5.27
CA PHE A 63 -1.29 -11.86 4.62
C PHE A 63 -0.20 -12.92 4.45
N LEU A 64 0.97 -12.55 3.94
CA LEU A 64 2.08 -13.50 3.76
C LEU A 64 2.64 -14.05 5.09
N LEU A 65 2.62 -13.26 6.18
CA LEU A 65 2.97 -13.75 7.52
C LEU A 65 1.99 -14.83 8.01
N VAL A 66 0.68 -14.67 7.74
CA VAL A 66 -0.33 -15.72 8.02
C VAL A 66 -0.01 -16.98 7.22
N LYS A 67 0.45 -16.83 5.97
CA LYS A 67 0.93 -17.91 5.10
C LYS A 67 2.33 -18.43 5.46
N SER A 68 2.80 -18.16 6.68
CA SER A 68 4.05 -18.64 7.25
C SER A 68 5.32 -18.15 6.57
N ARG A 69 5.27 -17.02 5.84
CA ARG A 69 6.49 -16.29 5.47
C ARG A 69 7.09 -15.64 6.72
N SER A 70 8.41 -15.58 6.76
CA SER A 70 9.14 -14.94 7.86
C SER A 70 9.22 -13.42 7.69
N VAL A 71 9.37 -12.70 8.80
CA VAL A 71 9.58 -11.24 8.77
C VAL A 71 10.85 -10.90 7.99
N ASP A 72 11.89 -11.73 8.07
CA ASP A 72 13.16 -11.50 7.40
C ASP A 72 13.05 -11.63 5.88
N GLU A 73 12.30 -12.62 5.37
CA GLU A 73 11.98 -12.70 3.94
C GLU A 73 11.23 -11.45 3.48
N LEU A 74 10.23 -10.99 4.24
CA LEU A 74 9.44 -9.80 3.90
C LEU A 74 10.25 -8.51 3.89
N LYS A 75 11.24 -8.38 4.79
CA LYS A 75 12.15 -7.23 4.83
C LYS A 75 13.26 -7.31 3.78
N GLY A 76 13.81 -8.50 3.55
CA GLY A 76 14.95 -8.70 2.67
C GLY A 76 14.58 -8.85 1.19
N HIS A 77 13.69 -9.81 0.88
CA HIS A 77 13.37 -10.20 -0.49
C HIS A 77 12.33 -9.28 -1.15
N TYR A 78 11.29 -8.94 -0.40
CA TYR A 78 10.15 -8.16 -0.92
C TYR A 78 10.35 -6.64 -0.74
N LYS A 79 10.95 -6.19 0.37
CA LYS A 79 11.21 -4.77 0.68
C LYS A 79 9.93 -3.93 0.48
N HIS A 80 9.97 -2.94 -0.42
CA HIS A 80 8.86 -2.05 -0.78
C HIS A 80 8.27 -2.39 -2.15
N ASN A 81 8.57 -3.57 -2.72
CA ASN A 81 8.14 -3.92 -4.06
C ASN A 81 6.71 -4.49 -4.03
N LEU A 82 5.73 -3.64 -4.34
CA LEU A 82 4.31 -3.99 -4.31
C LEU A 82 3.97 -5.11 -5.30
N VAL A 83 4.59 -5.09 -6.48
CA VAL A 83 4.33 -6.08 -7.54
C VAL A 83 4.75 -7.47 -7.07
N ARG A 84 5.96 -7.59 -6.50
CA ARG A 84 6.42 -8.88 -5.94
C ARG A 84 5.56 -9.37 -4.78
N LEU A 85 5.12 -8.46 -3.90
CA LEU A 85 4.24 -8.81 -2.79
C LEU A 85 2.90 -9.36 -3.29
N VAL A 86 2.33 -8.75 -4.33
CA VAL A 86 1.09 -9.22 -4.95
C VAL A 86 1.31 -10.56 -5.64
N GLU A 87 2.33 -10.68 -6.49
CA GLU A 87 2.64 -11.95 -7.17
C GLU A 87 2.76 -13.11 -6.19
N GLU A 88 3.47 -12.91 -5.08
CA GLU A 88 3.58 -13.93 -4.05
C GLU A 88 2.25 -14.17 -3.32
N SER A 89 1.51 -13.11 -3.00
CA SER A 89 0.21 -13.25 -2.35
C SER A 89 -0.76 -14.06 -3.21
N ARG A 90 -0.74 -13.86 -4.54
CA ARG A 90 -1.52 -14.65 -5.50
C ARG A 90 -1.14 -16.13 -5.47
N ARG A 91 0.16 -16.44 -5.43
CA ARG A 91 0.64 -17.84 -5.28
C ARG A 91 0.12 -18.49 -3.99
N GLU A 92 -0.02 -17.70 -2.93
CA GLU A 92 -0.58 -18.13 -1.65
C GLU A 92 -2.13 -18.06 -1.58
N GLY A 93 -2.79 -17.78 -2.69
CA GLY A 93 -4.24 -17.82 -2.84
C GLY A 93 -4.98 -16.54 -2.44
N LEU A 94 -4.40 -15.36 -2.71
CA LEU A 94 -5.05 -14.06 -2.51
C LEU A 94 -6.47 -14.00 -3.12
N GLU A 95 -6.64 -14.55 -4.31
CA GLU A 95 -7.89 -14.57 -5.07
C GLU A 95 -8.99 -15.42 -4.43
N LYS A 96 -8.66 -16.25 -3.44
CA LYS A 96 -9.65 -17.00 -2.65
C LYS A 96 -10.29 -16.17 -1.54
N ILE A 97 -9.77 -14.96 -1.31
CA ILE A 97 -10.16 -14.09 -0.21
C ILE A 97 -10.62 -12.74 -0.74
N VAL A 98 -9.94 -12.20 -1.77
CA VAL A 98 -10.26 -10.93 -2.41
C VAL A 98 -11.00 -11.19 -3.72
N ASP A 99 -12.33 -11.08 -3.67
CA ASP A 99 -13.21 -11.52 -4.76
C ASP A 99 -13.24 -10.59 -5.98
N SER A 100 -12.92 -9.30 -5.81
CA SER A 100 -12.99 -8.33 -6.90
C SER A 100 -11.89 -7.27 -6.80
N LEU A 101 -10.84 -7.46 -7.60
CA LEU A 101 -9.88 -6.40 -7.90
C LEU A 101 -10.26 -5.77 -9.25
N PRO A 102 -10.09 -4.44 -9.41
CA PRO A 102 -10.41 -3.78 -10.67
C PRO A 102 -9.55 -4.35 -11.81
N ALA A 103 -10.08 -4.38 -13.04
CA ALA A 103 -9.34 -4.86 -14.22
C ALA A 103 -8.03 -4.09 -14.47
N THR A 104 -7.91 -2.87 -13.93
CA THR A 104 -6.71 -2.03 -14.04
C THR A 104 -5.70 -2.26 -12.91
N PHE A 105 -5.99 -3.16 -11.96
CA PHE A 105 -5.22 -3.38 -10.74
C PHE A 105 -3.72 -3.55 -11.00
N ASP A 106 -3.33 -4.49 -11.87
CA ASP A 106 -1.93 -4.79 -12.13
C ASP A 106 -1.19 -3.60 -12.75
N ARG A 107 -1.83 -2.92 -13.70
CA ARG A 107 -1.27 -1.73 -14.34
C ARG A 107 -1.09 -0.60 -13.35
N ASP A 108 -2.13 -0.31 -12.55
CA ASP A 108 -2.12 0.81 -11.62
C ASP A 108 -1.13 0.55 -10.47
N LEU A 109 -1.05 -0.69 -9.99
CA LEU A 109 -0.07 -1.08 -8.98
C LEU A 109 1.36 -1.03 -9.52
N GLN A 110 1.61 -1.49 -10.74
CA GLN A 110 2.92 -1.38 -11.39
C GLN A 110 3.34 0.09 -11.55
N ALA A 111 2.42 0.95 -12.00
CA ALA A 111 2.63 2.38 -12.11
C ALA A 111 3.01 3.01 -10.78
N ALA A 112 2.26 2.73 -9.70
CA ALA A 112 2.57 3.22 -8.36
C ALA A 112 3.92 2.65 -7.84
N ASN A 113 4.20 1.37 -8.07
CA ASN A 113 5.43 0.71 -7.64
C ASN A 113 6.69 1.32 -8.25
N ASN A 114 6.61 1.86 -9.48
CA ASN A 114 7.74 2.56 -10.11
C ASN A 114 8.19 3.81 -9.32
N TYR A 115 7.31 4.37 -8.49
CA TYR A 115 7.63 5.51 -7.63
C TYR A 115 7.88 5.09 -6.17
N TYR A 116 7.13 4.11 -5.68
CA TYR A 116 7.21 3.62 -4.31
C TYR A 116 8.37 2.64 -4.07
N GLY A 117 8.42 1.55 -4.86
CA GLY A 117 9.30 0.41 -4.62
C GLY A 117 10.70 0.52 -5.24
N THR A 118 11.02 1.62 -5.92
CA THR A 118 12.32 1.80 -6.59
C THR A 118 13.39 2.34 -5.65
N ARG A 119 14.68 2.11 -5.97
CA ARG A 119 15.84 2.61 -5.20
C ARG A 119 15.80 4.11 -4.93
N LYS A 120 15.09 4.89 -5.76
CA LYS A 120 15.01 6.34 -5.66
C LYS A 120 13.96 6.83 -4.66
N LYS A 121 13.08 5.94 -4.15
CA LYS A 121 12.01 6.25 -3.18
C LYS A 121 11.36 7.60 -3.47
N ALA A 122 10.80 7.73 -4.67
CA ALA A 122 10.49 9.02 -5.30
C ALA A 122 9.33 9.79 -4.62
N PHE A 123 8.65 9.16 -3.67
CA PHE A 123 7.68 9.81 -2.78
C PHE A 123 8.32 10.32 -1.48
N GLU A 124 9.44 9.74 -1.04
CA GLU A 124 10.13 10.09 0.21
C GLU A 124 11.19 11.18 -0.02
N TYR A 125 11.86 11.15 -1.17
CA TYR A 125 12.86 12.16 -1.52
C TYR A 125 12.30 13.11 -2.58
N PHE A 126 12.22 14.39 -2.22
CA PHE A 126 11.79 15.43 -3.14
C PHE A 126 12.68 15.44 -4.39
N ASN A 127 12.04 15.33 -5.55
CA ASN A 127 12.70 15.44 -6.84
C ASN A 127 11.96 16.51 -7.66
N PHE A 128 12.60 17.67 -7.82
CA PHE A 128 12.00 18.82 -8.50
C PHE A 128 11.56 18.48 -9.93
N GLU A 129 12.34 17.70 -10.68
CA GLU A 129 12.00 17.34 -12.06
C GLU A 129 10.72 16.49 -12.14
N LYS A 130 10.59 15.47 -11.29
CA LYS A 130 9.39 14.64 -11.22
C LYS A 130 8.18 15.41 -10.71
N TRP A 131 8.40 16.25 -9.71
CA TRP A 131 7.39 17.13 -9.14
C TRP A 131 6.88 18.15 -10.18
N ALA A 132 7.79 18.82 -10.91
CA ALA A 132 7.45 19.76 -11.98
C ALA A 132 6.73 19.09 -13.17
N ARG A 133 6.97 17.79 -13.38
CA ARG A 133 6.24 16.99 -14.39
C ARG A 133 4.93 16.41 -13.87
N GLY A 134 4.58 16.64 -12.59
CA GLY A 134 3.34 16.15 -11.98
C GLY A 134 3.23 14.63 -11.93
N TYR A 135 4.36 13.89 -11.97
CA TYR A 135 4.37 12.43 -11.93
C TYR A 135 3.43 11.77 -12.97
N LYS A 136 3.60 12.12 -14.25
CA LYS A 136 2.70 11.75 -15.38
C LYS A 136 2.26 10.30 -15.47
N ASP A 137 3.07 9.37 -14.97
CA ASP A 137 2.80 7.93 -15.09
C ASP A 137 2.11 7.34 -13.86
N LEU A 138 1.70 8.15 -12.87
CA LEU A 138 0.93 7.65 -11.73
C LEU A 138 -0.48 7.22 -12.15
N PRO A 139 -1.04 6.20 -11.50
CA PRO A 139 -2.47 5.94 -11.64
C PRO A 139 -3.26 7.13 -11.05
N PRO A 140 -4.50 7.39 -11.51
CA PRO A 140 -5.43 8.26 -10.81
C PRO A 140 -5.54 7.84 -9.34
N LEU A 141 -5.45 8.82 -8.45
CA LEU A 141 -5.41 8.59 -7.01
C LEU A 141 -6.61 7.76 -6.52
N ASP A 142 -7.81 8.02 -7.05
CA ASP A 142 -9.04 7.26 -6.78
C ASP A 142 -8.89 5.76 -7.00
N ARG A 143 -8.17 5.36 -8.07
CA ARG A 143 -7.98 3.93 -8.36
C ARG A 143 -7.03 3.30 -7.36
N LEU A 144 -5.98 4.01 -6.94
CA LEU A 144 -5.05 3.51 -5.94
C LEU A 144 -5.69 3.43 -4.55
N GLU A 145 -6.53 4.41 -4.21
CA GLU A 145 -7.35 4.40 -2.99
C GLU A 145 -8.28 3.20 -2.94
N ALA A 146 -9.09 2.99 -3.98
CA ALA A 146 -10.01 1.86 -4.05
C ALA A 146 -9.29 0.49 -3.93
N ILE A 147 -8.08 0.38 -4.51
CA ILE A 147 -7.24 -0.81 -4.34
C ILE A 147 -6.82 -0.99 -2.88
N ALA A 148 -6.37 0.08 -2.22
CA ALA A 148 -5.95 0.03 -0.82
C ALA A 148 -7.14 -0.30 0.11
N GLU A 149 -8.30 0.31 -0.11
CA GLU A 149 -9.54 0.04 0.62
C GLU A 149 -9.96 -1.43 0.49
N GLN A 150 -9.98 -1.95 -0.75
CA GLN A 150 -10.37 -3.33 -0.99
C GLN A 150 -9.42 -4.31 -0.30
N LEU A 151 -8.11 -4.15 -0.50
CA LEU A 151 -7.13 -5.05 0.10
C LEU A 151 -7.14 -4.97 1.64
N VAL A 152 -7.16 -3.77 2.21
CA VAL A 152 -7.17 -3.59 3.68
C VAL A 152 -8.48 -4.07 4.28
N GLY A 153 -9.62 -3.70 3.69
CA GLY A 153 -10.95 -4.05 4.17
C GLY A 153 -11.18 -5.57 4.18
N THR A 154 -10.68 -6.27 3.16
CA THR A 154 -10.83 -7.72 3.04
C THR A 154 -9.79 -8.50 3.84
N LEU A 155 -8.50 -8.15 3.76
CA LEU A 155 -7.44 -8.95 4.35
C LEU A 155 -7.24 -8.67 5.84
N LYS A 156 -7.61 -7.50 6.36
CA LYS A 156 -7.49 -7.22 7.80
C LYS A 156 -8.29 -8.20 8.65
N PRO A 157 -9.61 -8.39 8.45
CA PRO A 157 -10.37 -9.36 9.24
C PRO A 157 -9.89 -10.80 9.03
N TYR A 158 -9.39 -11.15 7.83
CA TYR A 158 -8.73 -12.43 7.58
C TYR A 158 -7.49 -12.60 8.47
N CYS A 159 -6.56 -11.64 8.46
CA CYS A 159 -5.34 -11.72 9.25
C CYS A 159 -5.63 -11.78 10.75
N PHE A 160 -6.64 -11.07 11.25
CA PHE A 160 -7.01 -11.10 12.67
C PHE A 160 -7.55 -12.46 13.12
N ARG A 161 -8.24 -13.19 12.24
CA ARG A 161 -8.83 -14.49 12.54
C ARG A 161 -7.83 -15.65 12.44
N GLU A 162 -6.89 -15.54 11.52
CA GLU A 162 -5.97 -16.62 11.14
C GLU A 162 -4.58 -16.51 11.79
N SER A 163 -4.38 -15.51 12.67
CA SER A 163 -3.11 -15.28 13.39
C SER A 163 -3.03 -15.96 14.74
#